data_AF-C4LU02-F1
#
_entry.id   AF-C4LU02-F1
#
_cell.length_a   1.000
_cell.length_b   1.000
_cell.length_c   1.000
_cell.angle_alpha   90.00
_cell.angle_beta   90.00
_cell.angle_gamma   90.00
#
_symmetry.space_group_name_H-M   'P 1'
#
loop_
_entity.id
_entity.type
_entity.pdbx_description
1 polymer ?
#
loop_
_entity_poly.entity_id
_entity_poly.type
_entity_poly.pdbx_seq_one_letter_code
_entity_poly.pdbx_strand_id
1 'polypeptide(L)'
;MNGILGFDIKVTQFTQIEKVDYYQIELFINGIKRKQILRRYNDLSKFNEELTNKFGNLIPSFPPATVYFIKPTQEQRMVDFQIYFSGICLHPEVCLSQELASFFDSNN
;
A
#
# COMPACT_ATOMS: atom_id res chain seq x y z
N MET A 1 -9.12 4.75 16.32
CA MET A 1 -8.53 3.42 16.06
C MET A 1 -7.03 3.64 15.97
N ASN A 2 -6.29 3.19 16.98
CA ASN A 2 -4.84 3.40 17.06
C ASN A 2 -4.17 2.23 16.34
N GLY A 3 -3.51 2.50 15.21
CA GLY A 3 -2.53 1.57 14.65
C GLY A 3 -1.46 1.26 15.69
N ILE A 4 -0.61 0.28 15.39
CA ILE A 4 0.56 -0.01 16.24
C ILE A 4 1.30 1.30 16.49
N LEU A 5 1.54 1.63 17.76
CA LEU A 5 2.18 2.88 18.16
C LEU A 5 3.43 3.12 17.31
N GLY A 6 3.33 4.07 16.38
CA GLY A 6 4.42 4.52 15.52
C GLY A 6 4.51 3.93 14.12
N PHE A 7 3.78 2.88 13.73
CA PHE A 7 3.84 2.35 12.36
C PHE A 7 2.78 3.01 11.48
N ASP A 8 3.20 3.65 10.39
CA ASP A 8 2.30 4.35 9.46
C ASP A 8 2.82 4.25 8.02
N ILE A 9 1.88 4.11 7.07
CA ILE A 9 2.18 4.07 5.63
C ILE A 9 1.35 5.14 4.94
N LYS A 10 2.03 6.00 4.18
CA LYS A 10 1.39 7.11 3.46
C LYS A 10 1.54 6.96 1.96
N VAL A 11 0.45 7.18 1.24
CA VAL A 11 0.43 7.31 -0.23
C VAL A 11 0.43 8.80 -0.55
N THR A 12 1.59 9.33 -0.91
CA THR A 12 1.82 10.80 -0.90
C THR A 12 1.69 11.45 -2.26
N GLN A 13 1.98 10.72 -3.33
CA GLN A 13 2.00 11.26 -4.69
C GLN A 13 1.71 10.17 -5.73
N PHE A 14 1.23 10.57 -6.91
CA PHE A 14 1.35 9.76 -8.11
C PHE A 14 2.22 10.48 -9.15
N THR A 15 2.93 9.70 -9.97
CA THR A 15 3.69 10.18 -11.11
C THR A 15 3.48 9.26 -12.30
N GLN A 16 3.64 9.79 -13.51
CA GLN A 16 3.51 9.02 -14.73
C GLN A 16 4.87 8.93 -15.43
N ILE A 17 5.35 7.71 -15.66
CA ILE A 17 6.59 7.41 -16.36
C ILE A 17 6.23 6.53 -17.55
N GLU A 18 6.52 6.98 -18.77
CA GLU A 18 6.21 6.23 -20.00
C GLU A 18 4.73 5.79 -20.13
N LYS A 19 3.79 6.67 -19.73
CA LYS A 19 2.34 6.42 -19.68
C LYS A 19 1.90 5.35 -18.65
N VAL A 20 2.79 5.00 -17.73
CA VAL A 20 2.50 4.08 -16.63
C VAL A 20 2.42 4.88 -15.33
N ASP A 21 1.33 4.67 -14.59
CA ASP A 21 1.09 5.35 -13.32
C ASP A 21 1.85 4.63 -12.18
N TYR A 22 2.62 5.41 -11.43
CA TYR A 22 3.34 5.00 -10.23
C TYR A 22 2.82 5.77 -9.02
N TYR A 23 2.74 5.10 -7.89
CA TYR A 23 2.31 5.64 -6.61
C TYR A 23 3.50 5.69 -5.66
N GLN A 24 3.75 6.86 -5.07
CA GLN A 24 4.75 7.05 -4.03
C GLN A 24 4.18 6.62 -2.68
N ILE A 25 4.86 5.67 -2.07
CA ILE A 25 4.47 5.08 -0.80
C ILE A 25 5.62 5.25 0.18
N GLU A 26 5.30 5.81 1.35
CA GLU A 26 6.27 6.16 2.37
C GLU A 26 5.96 5.41 3.66
N LEU A 27 7.00 4.77 4.22
CA LEU A 27 6.92 4.07 5.49
C LEU A 27 7.46 4.97 6.60
N PHE A 28 6.69 5.14 7.66
CA PHE A 28 7.05 5.86 8.88
C PHE A 28 7.08 4.91 10.07
N ILE A 29 8.12 5.05 10.89
CA ILE A 29 8.25 4.35 12.17
C ILE A 29 8.54 5.39 13.25
N ASN A 30 7.65 5.48 14.25
CA ASN A 30 7.60 6.48 15.30
C ASN A 30 7.57 7.92 14.74
N GLY A 31 6.80 8.12 13.67
CA GLY A 31 6.68 9.43 12.99
C GLY A 31 7.88 9.83 12.13
N ILE A 32 8.94 9.01 12.08
CA ILE A 32 10.13 9.26 11.27
C ILE A 32 10.02 8.48 9.97
N LYS A 33 10.18 9.17 8.83
CA LYS A 33 10.24 8.54 7.51
C LYS A 33 11.44 7.59 7.45
N ARG A 34 11.19 6.32 7.15
CA ARG A 34 12.22 5.27 7.07
C ARG A 34 12.53 4.86 5.65
N LYS A 35 11.49 4.65 4.84
CA LYS A 35 11.61 4.18 3.46
C LYS A 35 10.62 4.89 2.56
N GLN A 36 10.94 4.91 1.28
CA GLN A 36 10.07 5.39 0.21
C GLN A 36 10.25 4.47 -0.99
N ILE A 37 9.14 4.10 -1.61
CA ILE A 37 9.11 3.30 -2.84
C ILE A 37 8.16 3.91 -3.86
N LEU A 38 8.38 3.59 -5.12
CA LEU A 38 7.45 3.87 -6.22
C LEU A 38 6.92 2.53 -6.72
N ARG A 39 5.60 2.37 -6.79
CA ARG A 39 4.98 1.12 -7.23
C ARG A 39 3.84 1.35 -8.19
N ARG A 40 3.70 0.47 -9.17
CA ARG A 40 2.53 0.47 -10.07
C ARG A 40 1.39 -0.29 -9.42
N TYR A 41 0.20 -0.11 -9.97
CA TYR A 41 -0.99 -0.87 -9.56
C TYR A 41 -0.74 -2.39 -9.53
N ASN A 42 -0.11 -2.94 -10.57
CA ASN A 42 0.14 -4.39 -10.66
C ASN A 42 1.11 -4.89 -9.58
N ASP A 43 2.08 -4.07 -9.18
CA ASP A 43 3.02 -4.44 -8.13
C ASP A 43 2.30 -4.48 -6.77
N LEU A 44 1.38 -3.53 -6.54
CA LEU A 44 0.52 -3.50 -5.35
C LEU A 44 -0.50 -4.65 -5.32
N SER A 45 -1.07 -5.01 -6.47
CA SER A 45 -2.01 -6.12 -6.58
C SER A 45 -1.34 -7.45 -6.22
N LYS A 46 -0.13 -7.69 -6.74
CA LYS A 46 0.65 -8.88 -6.42
C LYS A 46 1.01 -8.94 -4.94
N PHE A 47 1.47 -7.81 -4.39
CA PHE A 47 1.74 -7.72 -2.95
C PHE A 47 0.49 -8.02 -2.10
N ASN A 48 -0.67 -7.52 -2.52
CA ASN A 48 -1.93 -7.84 -1.85
C ASN A 48 -2.27 -9.34 -1.92
N GLU A 49 -2.06 -9.99 -3.06
CA GLU A 49 -2.26 -11.44 -3.18
C GLU A 49 -1.33 -12.21 -2.21
N GLU A 50 -0.07 -11.82 -2.12
CA GLU A 50 0.90 -12.40 -1.17
C GLU A 50 0.44 -12.24 0.29
N LEU A 51 0.05 -11.03 0.68
CA LEU A 51 -0.48 -10.75 2.01
C LEU A 51 -1.77 -11.53 2.27
N THR A 52 -2.69 -11.59 1.31
CA THR A 52 -3.98 -12.27 1.46
C THR A 52 -3.79 -13.77 1.64
N ASN A 53 -2.88 -14.37 0.88
CA ASN A 53 -2.54 -15.79 1.01
C ASN A 53 -1.97 -16.13 2.39
N LYS A 54 -1.23 -15.21 3.01
CA LYS A 54 -0.58 -15.44 4.31
C LYS A 54 -1.45 -15.08 5.52
N PHE A 55 -2.16 -13.95 5.47
CA PHE A 55 -2.87 -13.36 6.61
C PHE A 55 -4.40 -13.40 6.46
N GLY A 56 -4.91 -13.78 5.28
CA GLY A 56 -6.33 -13.97 5.02
C GLY A 56 -7.18 -12.76 5.41
N ASN A 57 -8.10 -12.98 6.34
CA ASN A 57 -9.11 -12.00 6.76
C ASN A 57 -8.54 -10.75 7.47
N LEU A 58 -7.24 -10.73 7.78
CA LEU A 58 -6.57 -9.53 8.31
C LEU A 58 -6.27 -8.50 7.23
N ILE A 59 -6.33 -8.89 5.95
CA ILE A 59 -6.02 -7.99 4.84
C ILE A 59 -7.28 -7.21 4.43
N PRO A 60 -7.23 -5.87 4.44
CA PRO A 60 -8.36 -5.04 3.98
C PRO A 60 -8.68 -5.27 2.50
N SER A 61 -9.90 -4.92 2.10
CA SER A 61 -10.31 -4.96 0.69
C SER A 61 -9.36 -4.14 -0.18
N PHE A 62 -8.82 -4.77 -1.22
CA PHE A 62 -7.93 -4.13 -2.17
C PHE A 62 -8.72 -3.35 -3.24
N PRO A 63 -8.30 -2.12 -3.61
CA PRO A 63 -9.00 -1.35 -4.63
C PRO A 63 -8.95 -2.01 -6.01
N PRO A 64 -10.10 -2.19 -6.69
CA PRO A 64 -10.16 -2.88 -7.97
C PRO A 64 -9.54 -2.04 -9.10
N ALA A 65 -9.05 -2.72 -10.15
CA ALA A 65 -8.40 -2.09 -11.30
C ALA A 65 -9.37 -1.19 -12.10
N THR A 66 -10.65 -1.59 -12.14
CA THR A 66 -11.77 -0.88 -12.75
C THR A 66 -13.04 -1.15 -11.96
N VAL A 67 -13.87 -0.13 -11.71
CA VAL A 67 -15.19 -0.31 -11.12
C VAL A 67 -16.22 -0.16 -12.22
N TYR A 68 -16.94 -1.23 -12.58
CA TYR A 68 -18.17 -1.25 -13.39
C TYR A 68 -18.34 -0.07 -14.37
N PHE A 69 -17.42 0.07 -15.34
CA PHE A 69 -17.37 1.08 -16.43
C PHE A 69 -16.69 2.44 -16.16
N ILE A 70 -16.21 2.72 -14.95
CA ILE A 70 -15.45 3.95 -14.64
C ILE A 70 -14.05 3.57 -14.16
N LYS A 71 -13.02 4.01 -14.91
CA LYS A 71 -11.64 3.96 -14.42
C LYS A 71 -11.52 5.06 -13.35
N PRO A 72 -11.19 4.74 -12.09
CA PRO A 72 -11.01 5.78 -11.08
C PRO A 72 -9.87 6.71 -11.48
N THR A 73 -9.99 7.97 -11.09
CA THR A 73 -8.91 8.95 -11.25
C THR A 73 -7.71 8.52 -10.41
N GLN A 74 -6.52 8.99 -10.77
CA GLN A 74 -5.30 8.70 -10.02
C GLN A 74 -5.40 9.20 -8.58
N GLU A 75 -6.06 10.34 -8.35
CA GLU A 75 -6.34 10.90 -7.03
C GLU A 75 -7.25 9.99 -6.20
N GLN A 76 -8.37 9.54 -6.78
CA GLN A 76 -9.26 8.60 -6.08
C GLN A 76 -8.51 7.31 -5.71
N ARG A 77 -7.69 6.82 -6.64
CA ARG A 77 -6.90 5.61 -6.41
C ARG A 77 -5.85 5.80 -5.31
N MET A 78 -5.24 6.97 -5.19
CA MET A 78 -4.36 7.29 -4.05
C MET A 78 -5.12 7.24 -2.73
N VAL A 79 -6.33 7.80 -2.67
CA VAL A 79 -7.18 7.73 -1.48
C VAL A 79 -7.52 6.29 -1.14
N ASP A 80 -7.89 5.48 -2.12
CA ASP A 80 -8.22 4.08 -1.91
C ASP A 80 -7.00 3.28 -1.40
N PHE A 81 -5.81 3.52 -1.96
CA PHE A 81 -4.59 2.91 -1.46
C PHE A 81 -4.22 3.39 -0.07
N GLN A 82 -4.45 4.67 0.25
CA GLN A 82 -4.25 5.18 1.60
C GLN A 82 -5.16 4.45 2.60
N ILE A 83 -6.43 4.24 2.26
CA ILE A 83 -7.38 3.49 3.10
C ILE A 83 -6.89 2.04 3.29
N TYR A 84 -6.48 1.38 2.20
CA TYR A 84 -5.95 0.03 2.22
C TYR A 84 -4.73 -0.10 3.17
N PHE A 85 -3.72 0.75 3.01
CA PHE A 85 -2.52 0.72 3.84
C PHE A 85 -2.79 1.12 5.29
N SER A 86 -3.68 2.09 5.54
CA SER A 86 -4.13 2.43 6.89
C SER A 86 -4.77 1.22 7.57
N GLY A 87 -5.55 0.42 6.82
CA GLY A 87 -6.13 -0.83 7.33
C GLY A 87 -5.08 -1.87 7.67
N ILE A 88 -4.05 -2.06 6.83
CA ILE A 88 -2.90 -2.92 7.15
C ILE A 88 -2.24 -2.47 8.45
N CYS A 89 -2.07 -1.16 8.64
CA CYS A 89 -1.44 -0.56 9.82
C CYS A 89 -2.18 -0.83 11.15
N LEU A 90 -3.42 -1.33 11.09
CA LEU A 90 -4.20 -1.73 12.27
C LEU A 90 -3.82 -3.12 12.80
N HIS A 91 -3.03 -3.90 12.04
CA HIS A 91 -2.72 -5.30 12.35
C HIS A 91 -1.23 -5.50 12.65
N PRO A 92 -0.85 -5.69 13.94
CA PRO A 92 0.52 -5.99 14.37
C PRO A 92 1.24 -7.07 13.58
N GLU A 93 0.53 -8.16 13.33
CA GLU A 93 1.04 -9.35 12.63
C GLU A 93 1.42 -9.06 11.19
N VAL A 94 0.70 -8.15 10.52
CA VAL A 94 0.96 -7.76 9.13
C VAL A 94 2.06 -6.69 9.07
N CYS A 95 2.03 -5.71 9.96
CA CYS A 95 2.99 -4.61 9.95
C CYS A 95 4.42 -5.03 10.27
N LEU A 96 4.57 -5.98 11.18
CA LEU A 96 5.87 -6.51 11.60
C LEU A 96 6.30 -7.71 10.75
N SER A 97 5.55 -8.01 9.68
CA SER A 97 5.82 -9.16 8.82
C SER A 97 7.04 -8.95 7.92
N GLN A 98 7.68 -10.06 7.57
CA GLN A 98 8.78 -10.07 6.61
C GLN A 98 8.30 -9.67 5.20
N GLU A 99 7.06 -9.99 4.85
CA GLU A 99 6.44 -9.65 3.57
C GLU A 99 6.41 -8.12 3.38
N LEU A 100 5.90 -7.40 4.38
CA LEU A 100 5.84 -5.95 4.33
C LEU A 100 7.24 -5.33 4.34
N ALA A 101 8.17 -5.85 5.15
CA ALA A 101 9.56 -5.39 5.17
C ALA A 101 10.22 -5.55 3.78
N SER A 102 10.09 -6.74 3.18
CA SER A 102 10.64 -7.08 1.86
C SER A 102 10.02 -6.24 0.75
N PHE A 103 8.72 -5.97 0.83
CA PHE A 103 8.03 -5.09 -0.10
C PHE A 103 8.66 -3.69 -0.13
N PHE A 104 9.03 -3.12 1.02
CA PHE A 104 9.73 -1.84 1.09
C PHE A 104 11.25 -1.90 0.84
N ASP A 105 11.88 -3.09 0.88
CA ASP A 105 13.30 -3.28 0.53
C ASP A 105 13.54 -3.58 -0.96
N SER A 106 12.50 -3.98 -1.69
CA SER A 106 12.63 -4.26 -3.12
C SER A 106 12.80 -2.97 -3.94
N ASN A 107 13.78 -2.95 -4.85
CA ASN A 107 14.09 -1.81 -5.72
C ASN A 107 13.29 -1.80 -7.05
N ASN A 108 12.17 -2.52 -7.13
CA ASN A 108 11.42 -2.68 -8.39
C ASN A 108 10.55 -1.48 -8.76
#